data_AF-A0A6P6FNF8-F1
#
_entry.id   AF-A0A6P6FNF8-F1
#
_cell.length_a   1.000
_cell.length_b   1.000
_cell.length_c   1.000
_cell.angle_alpha   90.00
_cell.angle_beta   90.00
_cell.angle_gamma   90.00
#
_symmetry.space_group_name_H-M   'P 1'
#
loop_
_entity.id
_entity.type
_entity.pdbx_description
1 polymer ?
#
loop_
_entity_poly.entity_id
_entity_poly.type
_entity_poly.pdbx_seq_one_letter_code
_entity_poly.pdbx_strand_id
1 'polypeptide(L)'
;MLMRLTLLTSNNSYKLRFPGIGKLFKTKDEIESDMLEIEIYNNIIEMIEERKEKVMNGDEDNFGSDFLGLLLKAHHDANVNQRISVDNIIDECKTFYFAGQETTSTLLSWTIFLLAIHTDWQEEVRKEVLNLFGHQNPNPDSF
;
A
#
# COMPACT_ATOMS: atom_id res chain seq x y z
N MET A 1 0.52 9.06 -4.49
CA MET A 1 0.12 8.56 -5.83
C MET A 1 -1.15 7.71 -5.77
N LEU A 2 -1.19 6.62 -4.99
CA LEU A 2 -2.36 5.71 -4.90
C LEU A 2 -3.68 6.38 -4.46
N MET A 3 -3.66 7.22 -3.42
CA MET A 3 -4.86 7.98 -3.00
C MET A 3 -5.37 8.92 -4.10
N ARG A 4 -4.44 9.57 -4.83
CA ARG A 4 -4.79 10.48 -5.94
C ARG A 4 -5.41 9.69 -7.10
N LEU A 5 -4.81 8.55 -7.46
CA LEU A 5 -5.33 7.64 -8.48
C LEU A 5 -6.75 7.16 -8.14
N THR A 6 -6.99 6.79 -6.88
CA THR A 6 -8.31 6.35 -6.41
C THR A 6 -9.34 7.48 -6.51
N LEU A 7 -8.98 8.69 -6.07
CA LEU A 7 -9.87 9.85 -6.16
C LEU A 7 -10.23 10.19 -7.61
N LEU A 8 -9.25 10.16 -8.52
CA LEU A 8 -9.49 10.41 -9.95
C LEU A 8 -10.42 9.34 -10.54
N THR A 9 -10.18 8.06 -10.23
CA THR A 9 -10.99 6.94 -10.71
C THR A 9 -12.42 7.02 -10.17
N SER A 10 -12.60 7.27 -8.87
CA SER A 10 -13.90 7.42 -8.21
C SER A 10 -14.68 8.62 -8.77
N ASN A 11 -14.04 9.79 -8.89
CA ASN A 11 -14.68 10.98 -9.45
C ASN A 11 -15.06 10.81 -10.92
N ASN A 12 -14.27 10.08 -11.70
CA ASN A 12 -14.58 9.81 -13.10
C ASN A 12 -15.67 8.73 -13.27
N SER A 13 -15.87 7.86 -12.28
CA SER A 13 -16.93 6.83 -12.27
C SER A 13 -18.34 7.43 -12.37
N TYR A 14 -18.52 8.64 -11.84
CA TYR A 14 -19.79 9.38 -11.86
C TYR A 14 -19.96 10.28 -13.09
N LYS A 15 -18.95 10.40 -13.97
CA LYS A 15 -19.05 11.22 -15.19
C LYS A 15 -19.69 10.40 -16.31
N LEU A 16 -20.94 10.73 -16.64
CA LEU A 16 -21.66 10.15 -17.78
C LEU A 16 -20.92 10.45 -19.09
N ARG A 17 -20.40 9.40 -19.73
CA ARG A 17 -19.74 9.49 -21.03
C ARG A 17 -20.75 9.19 -22.13
N PHE A 18 -20.91 10.11 -23.08
CA PHE A 18 -21.71 9.83 -24.28
C PHE A 18 -21.08 8.67 -25.06
N PRO A 19 -21.86 7.65 -25.47
CA PRO A 19 -21.34 6.53 -26.24
C PRO A 19 -20.59 7.02 -27.49
N GLY A 20 -19.33 6.58 -27.65
CA GLY A 20 -18.49 6.90 -28.82
C GLY A 20 -17.47 8.03 -28.64
N ILE A 21 -17.83 9.14 -27.96
CA ILE A 21 -16.90 10.29 -27.75
C ILE A 21 -15.73 9.90 -26.85
N GLY A 22 -15.98 8.97 -25.93
CA GLY A 22 -14.96 8.50 -25.00
C GLY A 22 -13.79 7.73 -25.58
N LYS A 23 -13.94 7.16 -26.78
CA LYS A 23 -12.83 6.48 -27.45
C LYS A 23 -11.88 7.45 -28.15
N LEU A 24 -12.29 8.70 -28.37
CA LEU A 24 -11.55 9.66 -29.18
C LEU A 24 -10.76 10.68 -28.36
N PHE A 25 -11.21 11.01 -27.14
CA PHE A 25 -10.52 11.99 -26.29
C PHE A 25 -10.49 11.54 -24.82
N LYS A 26 -9.27 11.44 -24.27
CA LYS A 26 -9.06 11.26 -22.83
C LYS A 26 -9.22 12.59 -22.10
N THR A 27 -9.85 12.57 -20.94
CA THR A 27 -9.91 13.75 -20.07
C THR A 27 -8.56 13.99 -19.36
N LYS A 28 -8.36 15.18 -18.79
CA LYS A 28 -7.17 15.46 -17.96
C LYS A 28 -7.05 14.46 -16.79
N ASP A 29 -8.17 14.15 -16.14
CA ASP A 29 -8.22 13.19 -15.03
C ASP A 29 -7.83 11.77 -15.48
N GLU A 30 -8.25 11.35 -16.67
CA GLU A 30 -7.88 10.05 -17.25
C GLU A 30 -6.38 10.00 -17.58
N ILE A 31 -5.83 11.07 -18.16
CA ILE A 31 -4.39 11.16 -18.46
C ILE A 31 -3.57 11.12 -17.17
N GLU A 32 -4.00 11.85 -16.13
CA GLU A 32 -3.35 11.85 -14.82
C GLU A 32 -3.44 10.47 -14.17
N SER A 33 -4.59 9.80 -14.26
CA SER A 33 -4.80 8.44 -13.77
C SER A 33 -3.85 7.45 -14.44
N ASP A 34 -3.76 7.45 -15.77
CA ASP A 34 -2.86 6.56 -16.51
C ASP A 34 -1.39 6.78 -16.10
N MET A 35 -0.98 8.05 -15.96
CA MET A 35 0.38 8.41 -15.56
C MET A 35 0.71 7.90 -14.15
N LEU A 36 -0.21 8.10 -13.19
CA LEU A 36 -0.05 7.61 -11.83
C LEU A 36 0.00 6.07 -11.78
N GLU A 37 -0.79 5.38 -12.59
CA GLU A 37 -0.77 3.92 -12.66
C GLU A 37 0.58 3.40 -13.18
N ILE A 38 1.12 4.03 -14.23
CA ILE A 38 2.45 3.72 -14.77
C ILE A 38 3.53 3.96 -13.72
N GLU A 39 3.46 5.08 -13.00
CA GLU A 39 4.44 5.42 -11.96
C GLU A 39 4.40 4.41 -10.80
N ILE A 40 3.20 4.01 -10.34
CA ILE A 40 3.04 2.96 -9.32
C ILE A 40 3.63 1.63 -9.80
N TYR A 41 3.32 1.24 -11.05
CA TYR A 41 3.85 0.03 -11.65
C TYR A 41 5.38 0.03 -11.67
N ASN A 42 5.99 1.11 -12.16
CA ASN A 42 7.44 1.25 -12.25
C ASN A 42 8.12 1.18 -10.88
N ASN A 43 7.56 1.85 -9.87
CA ASN A 43 8.10 1.81 -8.51
C ASN A 43 8.10 0.39 -7.94
N ILE A 44 7.02 -0.39 -8.15
CA ILE A 44 6.96 -1.78 -7.67
C ILE A 44 7.95 -2.66 -8.44
N ILE A 45 8.07 -2.47 -9.76
CA ILE A 45 9.07 -3.19 -10.57
C ILE A 45 10.49 -2.89 -10.10
N GLU A 46 10.82 -1.62 -9.84
CA GLU A 46 12.13 -1.24 -9.32
C GLU A 46 12.43 -1.95 -8.01
N MET A 47 11.49 -1.97 -7.06
CA MET A 47 11.63 -2.72 -5.80
C MET A 47 11.81 -4.23 -6.01
N ILE A 48 11.14 -4.82 -7.01
CA ILE A 48 11.30 -6.23 -7.36
C ILE A 48 12.70 -6.50 -7.91
N GLU A 49 13.18 -5.67 -8.84
CA GLU A 49 14.48 -5.84 -9.47
C GLU A 49 15.63 -5.63 -8.48
N GLU A 50 15.58 -4.59 -7.63
CA GLU A 50 16.55 -4.39 -6.55
C GLU A 50 16.68 -5.63 -5.65
N ARG A 51 15.55 -6.28 -5.36
CA ARG A 51 15.52 -7.46 -4.49
C ARG A 51 16.02 -8.72 -5.18
N LYS A 52 15.80 -8.85 -6.48
CA LYS A 52 16.41 -9.92 -7.29
C LYS A 52 17.92 -9.74 -7.39
N GLU A 53 18.40 -8.52 -7.63
CA GLU A 53 19.83 -8.22 -7.73
C GLU A 53 20.58 -8.59 -6.45
N LYS A 54 20.06 -8.23 -5.28
CA LYS A 54 20.67 -8.60 -3.99
C LYS A 54 20.82 -10.12 -3.81
N VAL A 55 19.80 -10.89 -4.18
CA VAL A 55 19.86 -12.36 -4.10
C VAL A 55 20.83 -12.93 -5.13
N MET A 56 20.84 -12.39 -6.35
CA MET A 56 21.75 -12.83 -7.42
C MET A 56 23.22 -12.53 -7.13
N ASN A 57 23.50 -11.40 -6.47
CA ASN A 57 24.85 -10.99 -6.07
C ASN A 57 25.33 -11.74 -4.81
N GLY A 58 24.44 -12.44 -4.11
CA GLY A 58 24.74 -13.13 -2.85
C GLY A 58 24.78 -12.19 -1.64
N ASP A 59 24.23 -10.98 -1.75
CA ASP A 59 24.09 -10.03 -0.63
C ASP A 59 23.00 -10.47 0.36
N GLU A 60 21.98 -11.19 -0.13
CA GLU A 60 20.91 -11.79 0.66
C GLU A 60 20.67 -13.25 0.25
N ASP A 61 20.44 -14.14 1.21
CA ASP A 61 20.21 -15.58 0.95
C ASP A 61 18.86 -15.88 0.28
N ASN A 62 17.88 -14.98 0.43
CA ASN A 62 16.53 -15.13 -0.10
C ASN A 62 15.83 -13.79 -0.22
N PHE A 63 14.66 -13.75 -0.87
CA PHE A 63 13.85 -12.53 -1.03
C PHE A 63 13.26 -11.95 0.26
N GLY A 64 13.66 -12.38 1.46
CA GLY A 64 13.12 -11.95 2.75
C GLY A 64 11.74 -12.53 3.09
N SER A 65 11.23 -12.20 4.28
CA SER A 65 9.98 -12.74 4.85
C SER A 65 8.85 -11.70 4.98
N ASP A 66 9.08 -10.47 4.51
CA ASP A 66 8.03 -9.46 4.39
C ASP A 66 7.05 -9.79 3.25
N PHE A 67 5.99 -8.99 3.12
CA PHE A 67 4.93 -9.22 2.14
C PHE A 67 5.44 -9.37 0.70
N LEU A 68 6.33 -8.46 0.25
CA LEU A 68 6.90 -8.53 -1.10
C LEU A 68 7.82 -9.77 -1.24
N GLY A 69 8.60 -10.07 -0.21
CA GLY A 69 9.45 -11.26 -0.19
C GLY A 69 8.66 -12.57 -0.29
N LEU A 70 7.50 -12.65 0.37
CA LEU A 70 6.61 -13.80 0.27
C LEU A 70 6.00 -13.93 -1.13
N LEU A 71 5.59 -12.83 -1.76
CA LEU A 71 5.11 -12.83 -3.15
C LEU A 71 6.20 -13.25 -4.14
N LEU A 72 7.43 -12.78 -3.95
CA LEU A 72 8.57 -13.19 -4.78
C LEU A 72 8.93 -14.67 -4.60
N LYS A 73 8.79 -15.22 -3.38
CA LYS A 73 8.92 -16.66 -3.14
C LYS A 73 7.84 -17.46 -3.85
N ALA A 74 6.59 -17.00 -3.82
CA ALA A 74 5.48 -17.63 -4.55
C ALA A 74 5.70 -17.59 -6.07
N HIS A 75 6.24 -16.49 -6.61
CA HIS A 75 6.60 -16.41 -8.03
C HIS A 75 7.65 -17.47 -8.46
N HIS A 76 8.57 -17.80 -7.54
CA HIS A 76 9.63 -18.79 -7.75
C HIS A 76 9.31 -20.18 -7.17
N ASP A 77 8.03 -20.50 -6.91
CA ASP A 77 7.65 -21.78 -6.32
C ASP A 77 8.17 -22.98 -7.14
N ALA A 78 8.55 -24.07 -6.47
CA ALA A 78 9.03 -25.27 -7.15
C ALA A 78 7.91 -25.92 -8.02
N ASN A 79 6.66 -25.80 -7.59
CA ASN A 79 5.49 -26.24 -8.33
C ASN A 79 5.02 -25.13 -9.27
N VAL A 80 5.19 -25.34 -10.58
CA VAL A 80 4.78 -24.39 -11.62
C VAL A 80 3.29 -24.02 -11.52
N ASN A 81 2.43 -24.92 -11.05
CA ASN A 81 1.00 -24.66 -10.91
C ASN A 81 0.64 -23.75 -9.71
N GLN A 82 1.61 -23.45 -8.83
CA GLN A 82 1.44 -22.55 -7.68
C GLN A 82 2.14 -21.20 -7.89
N ARG A 83 2.84 -21.03 -9.02
CA ARG A 83 3.51 -19.76 -9.34
C ARG A 83 2.51 -18.68 -9.69
N ILE A 84 2.71 -17.50 -9.12
CA ILE A 84 1.99 -16.28 -9.50
C ILE A 84 2.78 -15.50 -10.56
N SER A 85 2.13 -14.71 -11.41
CA SER A 85 2.84 -13.86 -12.37
C SER A 85 3.44 -12.60 -11.70
N VAL A 86 4.33 -11.89 -12.38
CA VAL A 86 4.81 -10.58 -11.91
C VAL A 86 3.65 -9.58 -11.81
N ASP A 87 2.72 -9.61 -12.76
CA ASP A 87 1.52 -8.78 -12.71
C ASP A 87 0.69 -9.06 -11.44
N ASN A 88 0.57 -10.34 -11.04
CA ASN A 88 -0.11 -10.68 -9.78
C ASN A 88 0.63 -10.08 -8.56
N ILE A 89 1.97 -10.11 -8.53
CA ILE A 89 2.74 -9.47 -7.44
C ILE A 89 2.42 -7.97 -7.37
N ILE A 90 2.38 -7.30 -8.52
CA ILE A 90 2.10 -5.87 -8.61
C ILE A 90 0.68 -5.55 -8.15
N ASP A 91 -0.30 -6.32 -8.62
CA ASP A 91 -1.70 -6.13 -8.26
C ASP A 91 -1.97 -6.38 -6.78
N GLU A 92 -1.33 -7.39 -6.17
CA GLU A 92 -1.43 -7.65 -4.73
C GLU A 92 -0.74 -6.54 -3.91
N CYS A 93 0.41 -6.02 -4.35
CA CYS A 93 1.06 -4.86 -3.74
C CYS A 93 0.17 -3.60 -3.79
N LYS A 94 -0.44 -3.31 -4.96
CA LYS A 94 -1.39 -2.20 -5.11
C LYS A 94 -2.57 -2.37 -4.16
N THR A 95 -3.15 -3.57 -4.11
CA THR A 95 -4.32 -3.89 -3.28
C THR A 95 -4.03 -3.74 -1.80
N PHE A 96 -2.93 -4.33 -1.32
CA PHE A 96 -2.52 -4.26 0.08
C PHE A 96 -2.29 -2.82 0.53
N TYR A 97 -1.54 -2.05 -0.25
CA TYR A 97 -1.25 -0.66 0.08
C TYR A 97 -2.50 0.22 0.04
N PHE A 98 -3.36 0.01 -0.96
CA PHE A 98 -4.61 0.75 -1.10
C PHE A 98 -5.53 0.54 0.10
N ALA A 99 -5.80 -0.73 0.45
CA ALA A 99 -6.68 -1.08 1.55
C ALA A 99 -6.17 -0.51 2.89
N GLY A 100 -4.86 -0.62 3.13
CA GLY A 100 -4.24 -0.19 4.38
C GLY A 100 -4.10 1.32 4.54
N GLN A 101 -3.77 2.06 3.47
CA GLN A 101 -3.41 3.47 3.59
C GLN A 101 -4.61 4.37 3.87
N GLU A 102 -5.67 4.29 3.07
CA GLU A 102 -6.77 5.26 3.13
C GLU A 102 -7.58 5.11 4.42
N THR A 103 -7.92 3.87 4.77
CA THR A 103 -8.72 3.54 5.96
C THR A 103 -7.98 3.86 7.25
N THR A 104 -6.72 3.42 7.37
CA THR A 104 -5.91 3.64 8.58
C THR A 104 -5.55 5.11 8.76
N SER A 105 -5.17 5.83 7.69
CA SER A 105 -4.86 7.26 7.78
C SER A 105 -6.07 8.08 8.24
N THR A 106 -7.25 7.78 7.68
CA THR A 106 -8.51 8.41 8.08
C THR A 106 -8.85 8.09 9.53
N LEU A 107 -8.76 6.83 9.94
CA LEU A 107 -8.99 6.39 11.31
C LEU A 107 -8.08 7.11 12.31
N LEU A 108 -6.78 7.17 12.03
CA LEU A 108 -5.80 7.83 12.89
C LEU A 108 -6.05 9.34 12.97
N SER A 109 -6.41 9.98 11.85
CA SER A 109 -6.76 11.40 11.83
C SER A 109 -7.94 11.72 12.74
N TRP A 110 -9.01 10.92 12.65
CA TRP A 110 -10.17 11.06 13.54
C TRP A 110 -9.84 10.71 14.98
N THR A 111 -9.03 9.68 15.22
CA THR A 111 -8.60 9.29 16.56
C THR A 111 -7.86 10.43 17.24
N ILE A 112 -6.86 11.01 16.57
CA ILE A 112 -6.09 12.14 17.09
C ILE A 112 -6.99 13.36 17.32
N PHE A 113 -7.88 13.66 16.37
CA PHE A 113 -8.83 14.77 16.51
C PHE A 113 -9.73 14.60 17.75
N LEU A 114 -10.30 13.41 17.94
CA LEU A 114 -11.17 13.11 19.09
C LEU A 114 -10.40 13.19 20.41
N LEU A 115 -9.18 12.63 20.47
CA LEU A 115 -8.34 12.74 21.67
C LEU A 115 -7.98 14.21 21.98
N ALA A 116 -7.76 15.04 20.97
CA ALA A 116 -7.43 16.45 21.17
C ALA A 116 -8.60 17.27 21.76
N ILE A 117 -9.86 16.92 21.44
CA ILE A 117 -11.04 17.61 21.96
C ILE A 117 -11.62 16.97 23.23
N HIS A 118 -11.31 15.70 23.50
CA HIS A 118 -11.69 14.96 24.70
C HIS A 118 -10.43 14.67 25.53
N THR A 119 -9.94 15.70 26.23
CA THR A 119 -8.68 15.63 26.97
C THR A 119 -8.71 14.63 28.12
N ASP A 120 -9.88 14.34 28.69
CA ASP A 120 -10.08 13.27 29.66
C ASP A 120 -9.75 11.89 29.05
N TRP A 121 -10.21 11.61 27.82
CA TRP A 121 -9.87 10.36 27.12
C TRP A 121 -8.39 10.29 26.80
N GLN A 122 -7.80 11.42 26.38
CA GLN A 122 -6.37 11.51 26.11
C GLN A 122 -5.52 11.18 27.34
N GLU A 123 -5.90 11.69 28.52
CA GLU A 123 -5.18 11.38 29.76
C GLU A 123 -5.31 9.91 30.16
N GLU A 124 -6.49 9.30 29.99
CA GLU A 124 -6.66 7.87 30.29
C GLU A 124 -5.81 6.98 29.37
N VAL A 125 -5.81 7.24 28.06
CA VAL A 125 -4.96 6.50 27.10
C VAL A 125 -3.47 6.70 27.42
N ARG A 126 -3.06 7.92 27.80
CA ARG A 126 -1.66 8.18 28.19
C ARG A 126 -1.27 7.39 29.43
N LYS A 127 -2.15 7.33 30.45
CA LYS A 127 -1.92 6.52 31.65
C LYS A 127 -1.80 5.04 31.31
N GLU A 128 -2.65 4.52 30.42
CA GLU A 128 -2.60 3.12 29.98
C GLU A 128 -1.25 2.80 29.32
N VAL A 129 -0.81 3.63 28.38
CA VAL A 129 0.49 3.46 27.71
C VAL A 129 1.64 3.51 28.72
N LEU A 130 1.65 4.47 29.66
CA LEU A 130 2.67 4.57 30.70
C LEU A 130 2.65 3.38 31.67
N ASN A 131 1.47 2.83 31.98
CA ASN A 131 1.34 1.67 32.86
C ASN A 131 1.87 0.39 32.20
N LEU A 132 1.62 0.21 30.91
CA LEU A 132 2.04 -0.98 30.17
C LEU A 132 3.52 -0.91 29.73
N PHE A 133 3.97 0.25 29.25
CA PHE A 133 5.27 0.40 28.60
C PHE A 133 6.25 1.28 29.40
N GLY A 134 5.81 1.95 30.46
CA GLY A 134 6.63 2.92 31.17
C GLY A 134 7.08 4.05 30.25
N HIS A 135 8.38 4.36 30.28
CA HIS A 135 9.01 5.32 29.37
C HIS A 135 9.69 4.65 28.18
N GLN A 136 9.43 3.35 27.95
CA GLN A 136 9.99 2.62 26.83
C GLN A 136 9.04 2.71 25.63
N ASN A 137 9.61 2.66 24.43
CA ASN A 137 8.80 2.56 23.23
C ASN A 137 8.16 1.16 23.16
N PRO A 138 6.90 1.05 22.69
CA PRO A 138 6.28 -0.25 22.41
C PRO A 138 7.16 -1.05 21.44
N ASN A 139 7.37 -2.33 21.75
CA ASN A 139 8.08 -3.28 20.89
C ASN A 139 7.14 -4.45 20.59
N PRO A 140 6.85 -4.74 19.31
CA PRO A 140 6.01 -5.87 18.91
C PRO A 140 6.48 -7.23 19.44
N ASP A 141 7.79 -7.40 19.64
CA ASP A 141 8.40 -8.66 20.07
C ASP A 141 8.50 -8.81 21.60
N SER A 142 8.03 -7.84 22.37
CA SER A 142 8.12 -7.83 23.84
C SER A 142 6.90 -8.42 24.56
N PHE A 143 6.00 -9.10 23.84
CA PHE A 143 4.80 -9.77 24.39
C PHE A 143 4.84 -11.29 24.20
#